data_AF-A0A4S8PI22-F1
#
_entry.id   AF-A0A4S8PI22-F1
#
_cell.length_a   1.000
_cell.length_b   1.000
_cell.length_c   1.000
_cell.angle_alpha   90.00
_cell.angle_beta   90.00
_cell.angle_gamma   90.00
#
_symmetry.space_group_name_H-M   'P 1'
#
loop_
_entity.id
_entity.type
_entity.pdbx_description
1 polymer ?
#
loop_
_entity_poly.entity_id
_entity_poly.type
_entity_poly.pdbx_seq_one_letter_code
_entity_poly.pdbx_strand_id
1 'polypeptide(L)'
;MASIDEVLASISANTDTLTEAQGQIEASKAITEETLGQLQALNVEGAAAALGVTKDQLEECSALAAALVNKLGEALNSATVAKGQ
;
A
#
# COMPACT_ATOMS: atom_id res chain seq x y z
N MET A 1 27.02 8.88 -8.92
CA MET A 1 26.31 9.60 -7.85
C MET A 1 25.10 10.21 -8.52
N ALA A 2 23.88 9.84 -8.15
CA ALA A 2 22.68 10.41 -8.76
C ALA A 2 22.59 11.90 -8.42
N SER A 3 22.14 12.73 -9.36
CA SER A 3 21.87 14.14 -9.08
C SER A 3 20.67 14.29 -8.13
N ILE A 4 20.57 15.43 -7.44
CA ILE A 4 19.42 15.70 -6.56
C ILE A 4 18.10 15.71 -7.37
N ASP A 5 18.14 16.13 -8.64
CA ASP A 5 16.97 16.09 -9.53
C ASP A 5 16.53 14.66 -9.87
N GLU A 6 17.48 13.75 -10.11
CA GLU A 6 17.18 12.33 -10.33
C GLU A 6 16.59 11.69 -9.07
N VAL A 7 17.07 12.07 -7.89
CA VAL A 7 16.52 11.59 -6.61
C VAL A 7 15.09 12.08 -6.41
N LEU A 8 14.81 13.37 -6.65
CA LEU A 8 13.46 13.94 -6.55
C LEU A 8 12.49 13.27 -7.54
N ALA A 9 12.90 13.09 -8.79
CA ALA A 9 12.10 12.40 -9.80
C ALA A 9 11.81 10.95 -9.42
N SER A 10 12.81 10.22 -8.88
CA SER A 10 12.63 8.85 -8.42
C SER A 10 11.68 8.76 -7.22
N ILE A 11 11.77 9.67 -6.25
CA ILE A 11 10.85 9.70 -5.09
C ILE A 11 9.41 9.96 -5.55
N SER A 12 9.21 10.88 -6.49
CA SER A 12 7.88 11.15 -7.06
C SER A 12 7.31 9.91 -7.76
N ALA A 13 8.08 9.27 -8.64
CA ALA A 13 7.65 8.06 -9.36
C ALA A 13 7.31 6.90 -8.41
N ASN A 14 8.10 6.74 -7.33
CA ASN A 14 7.82 5.74 -6.31
C ASN A 14 6.54 6.05 -5.53
N THR A 15 6.26 7.34 -5.27
CA THR A 15 5.02 7.78 -4.59
C THR A 15 3.78 7.50 -5.44
N ASP A 16 3.87 7.77 -6.75
CA ASP A 16 2.78 7.49 -7.69
C ASP A 16 2.50 5.98 -7.77
N THR A 17 3.57 5.18 -7.91
CA THR A 17 3.48 3.70 -7.91
C THR A 17 2.84 3.18 -6.63
N LEU A 18 3.19 3.76 -5.48
CA LEU A 18 2.64 3.33 -4.20
C LEU A 18 1.17 3.71 -4.04
N THR A 19 0.78 4.87 -4.56
CA THR A 19 -0.62 5.33 -4.56
C THR A 19 -1.49 4.39 -5.40
N GLU A 20 -0.99 3.94 -6.55
CA GLU A 20 -1.66 2.92 -7.36
C GLU A 20 -1.79 1.59 -6.60
N ALA A 21 -0.71 1.12 -5.99
CA ALA A 21 -0.71 -0.12 -5.21
C ALA A 21 -1.70 -0.05 -4.03
N GLN A 22 -1.81 1.08 -3.34
CA GLN A 22 -2.81 1.31 -2.30
C GLN A 22 -4.24 1.16 -2.84
N GLY A 23 -4.53 1.73 -4.01
CA GLY A 23 -5.83 1.57 -4.67
C GLY A 23 -6.16 0.10 -4.95
N GLN A 24 -5.18 -0.69 -5.41
CA GLN A 24 -5.34 -2.12 -5.67
C GLN A 24 -5.55 -2.95 -4.38
N ILE A 25 -4.87 -2.57 -3.29
CA ILE A 25 -5.05 -3.20 -1.98
C ILE A 25 -6.47 -2.96 -1.45
N GLU A 26 -6.98 -1.73 -1.52
CA GLU A 26 -8.34 -1.42 -1.05
C GLU A 26 -9.41 -2.12 -1.92
N ALA A 27 -9.20 -2.20 -3.23
CA ALA A 27 -10.07 -3.00 -4.10
C ALA A 27 -10.06 -4.49 -3.71
N SER A 28 -8.89 -5.05 -3.42
CA SER A 28 -8.73 -6.45 -3.00
C SER A 28 -9.38 -6.72 -1.63
N LYS A 29 -9.30 -5.77 -0.69
CA LYS A 29 -9.97 -5.84 0.61
C LYS A 29 -11.49 -5.91 0.44
N ALA A 30 -12.07 -5.03 -0.38
CA ALA A 30 -13.51 -5.04 -0.63
C ALA A 30 -14.00 -6.38 -1.21
N ILE A 31 -13.27 -6.94 -2.18
CA ILE A 31 -13.58 -8.26 -2.77
C ILE A 31 -13.45 -9.37 -1.71
N THR A 32 -12.41 -9.31 -0.88
CA THR A 32 -12.16 -10.27 0.20
C THR A 32 -13.28 -10.24 1.25
N GLU A 33 -13.75 -9.06 1.64
CA GLU A 33 -14.86 -8.90 2.59
C GLU A 33 -16.18 -9.41 2.02
N GLU A 34 -16.47 -9.10 0.76
CA GLU A 34 -17.67 -9.60 0.07
C GLU A 34 -17.65 -11.14 0.02
N THR A 35 -16.54 -11.71 -0.43
CA THR A 35 -16.38 -13.16 -0.56
C THR A 35 -16.44 -13.85 0.80
N LEU A 36 -15.87 -13.25 1.85
CA LEU A 36 -15.93 -13.79 3.21
C LEU A 36 -17.37 -13.85 3.71
N GLY A 37 -18.15 -12.79 3.49
CA GLY A 37 -19.57 -12.76 3.84
C GLY A 37 -20.37 -13.86 3.13
N GLN A 38 -20.09 -14.10 1.84
CA GLN A 38 -20.71 -15.19 1.07
C GLN A 38 -20.32 -16.57 1.62
N LEU A 39 -19.04 -16.80 1.92
CA LEU A 39 -18.57 -18.08 2.47
C LEU A 39 -19.16 -18.37 3.85
N GLN A 40 -19.27 -17.34 4.69
CA GLN A 40 -19.92 -17.45 6.00
C GLN A 40 -21.41 -17.76 5.87
N ALA A 41 -22.13 -17.11 4.94
CA ALA A 41 -23.53 -17.41 4.68
C ALA A 41 -23.77 -18.85 4.19
N LEU A 42 -22.79 -19.44 3.51
CA LEU A 42 -22.82 -20.82 3.02
C LEU A 42 -22.24 -21.85 4.01
N ASN A 43 -21.80 -21.43 5.21
CA ASN A 43 -21.12 -22.26 6.21
C ASN A 43 -19.85 -22.99 5.67
N VAL A 44 -19.10 -22.36 4.78
CA VAL A 44 -17.84 -22.91 4.25
C VAL A 44 -16.67 -22.48 5.13
N GLU A 45 -16.59 -23.06 6.33
CA GLU A 45 -15.70 -22.62 7.42
C GLU A 45 -14.21 -22.59 7.03
N GLY A 46 -13.71 -23.62 6.33
CA GLY A 46 -12.30 -23.71 5.95
C GLY A 46 -11.86 -22.60 4.98
N ALA A 47 -12.71 -22.29 3.99
CA ALA A 47 -12.43 -21.21 3.05
C ALA A 47 -12.60 -19.84 3.71
N ALA A 48 -13.59 -19.68 4.59
CA ALA A 48 -13.78 -18.45 5.36
C ALA A 48 -12.58 -18.16 6.27
N ALA A 49 -12.03 -19.18 6.93
CA ALA A 49 -10.82 -19.04 7.76
C ALA A 49 -9.59 -18.63 6.93
N ALA A 50 -9.37 -19.28 5.79
CA ALA A 50 -8.26 -18.94 4.88
C ALA A 50 -8.39 -17.51 4.35
N LEU A 51 -9.60 -17.09 3.98
CA LEU A 51 -9.87 -15.75 3.47
C LEU A 51 -9.77 -14.68 4.57
N GLY A 52 -10.08 -15.03 5.83
CA GLY A 52 -9.80 -14.19 6.99
C GLY A 52 -8.31 -13.87 7.14
N VAL A 53 -7.43 -14.87 6.97
CA VAL A 53 -5.97 -14.64 6.97
C VAL A 53 -5.55 -13.72 5.81
N THR A 54 -6.13 -13.90 4.63
CA THR A 54 -5.87 -13.00 3.49
C THR A 54 -6.31 -11.57 3.79
N LYS A 55 -7.45 -11.39 4.46
CA LYS A 55 -7.91 -10.06 4.91
C LYS A 55 -6.88 -9.41 5.84
N ASP A 56 -6.42 -10.13 6.86
CA ASP A 56 -5.43 -9.62 7.82
C ASP A 56 -4.12 -9.21 7.11
N GLN A 57 -3.65 -10.01 6.15
CA GLN A 57 -2.46 -9.68 5.35
C GLN A 57 -2.67 -8.44 4.47
N LEU A 58 -3.87 -8.25 3.91
CA LEU A 58 -4.19 -7.05 3.14
C LEU A 58 -4.25 -5.80 4.03
N GLU A 59 -4.73 -5.92 5.27
CA GLU A 59 -4.71 -4.83 6.24
C GLU A 59 -3.28 -4.45 6.64
N GLU A 60 -2.41 -5.43 6.88
CA GLU A 60 -0.98 -5.21 7.13
C GLU A 60 -0.29 -4.53 5.94
N CYS A 61 -0.54 -5.02 4.72
CA CYS A 61 -0.02 -4.41 3.49
C CYS A 61 -0.48 -2.95 3.33
N SER A 62 -1.75 -2.65 3.62
CA SER A 62 -2.28 -1.28 3.57
C SER A 62 -1.56 -0.36 4.57
N ALA A 63 -1.34 -0.84 5.80
CA ALA A 63 -0.60 -0.10 6.83
C ALA A 63 0.86 0.16 6.44
N LEU A 64 1.55 -0.86 5.90
CA LEU A 64 2.93 -0.74 5.42
C LEU A 64 3.05 0.21 4.23
N ALA A 65 2.10 0.17 3.30
CA ALA A 65 2.06 1.10 2.17
C ALA A 65 1.89 2.55 2.68
N ALA A 66 0.97 2.80 3.61
CA ALA A 66 0.80 4.13 4.20
C ALA A 66 2.07 4.62 4.91
N ALA A 67 2.75 3.75 5.66
CA ALA A 67 4.03 4.09 6.30
C ALA A 67 5.12 4.44 5.28
N LEU A 68 5.17 3.73 4.15
CA LEU A 68 6.15 3.97 3.09
C LEU A 68 5.86 5.28 2.33
N VAL A 69 4.60 5.64 2.07
CA VAL A 69 4.25 6.98 1.53
C VAL A 69 4.78 8.08 2.45
N ASN A 70 4.55 7.95 3.76
CA ASN A 70 5.03 8.94 4.73
C ASN A 70 6.56 9.08 4.69
N LYS A 71 7.29 7.96 4.58
CA LYS A 71 8.76 7.97 4.44
C LYS A 71 9.26 8.58 3.14
N LEU A 72 8.57 8.34 2.02
CA LEU A 72 8.87 9.01 0.76
C LEU A 72 8.63 10.52 0.85
N GLY A 73 7.58 10.96 1.56
CA GLY A 73 7.33 12.37 1.84
C GLY A 73 8.44 13.04 2.67
N GLU A 74 8.90 12.38 3.74
CA GLU A 74 10.06 12.84 4.52
C GLU A 74 11.34 12.96 3.67
N ALA A 75 11.59 11.95 2.81
CA ALA A 75 12.73 11.93 1.90
C ALA A 75 12.64 13.04 0.84
N LEU A 76 11.44 13.28 0.28
CA LEU A 76 11.20 14.34 -0.69
C LEU A 76 11.48 15.72 -0.09
N ASN A 77 11.00 15.95 1.13
CA ASN A 77 11.23 17.21 1.84
C ASN A 77 12.73 17.43 2.09
N SER A 78 13.43 16.38 2.55
CA SER A 78 14.88 16.44 2.80
C SER A 78 15.69 16.72 1.52
N ALA A 79 15.35 16.05 0.42
CA ALA A 79 15.99 16.26 -0.88
C ALA A 79 15.69 17.67 -1.45
N THR A 80 14.49 18.18 -1.24
CA THR A 80 14.10 19.55 -1.66
C THR A 80 14.89 20.61 -0.90
N VAL A 81 15.06 20.45 0.41
CA VAL A 81 15.91 21.33 1.23
C VAL A 81 17.36 21.28 0.75
N ALA A 82 17.90 20.08 0.49
CA ALA A 82 19.27 19.92 -0.01
C ALA A 82 19.50 20.56 -1.39
N LYS A 83 18.48 20.61 -2.26
CA LYS A 83 18.56 21.31 -3.56
C LYS A 83 18.62 22.83 -3.42
N GLY A 84 18.02 23.37 -2.36
CA GLY A 84 17.93 24.81 -2.10
C GLY A 84 19.13 25.41 -1.37
N GLN A 85 20.09 24.59 -0.94
CA GLN A 85 21.38 24.99 -0.35
C GLN A 85 22.49 24.97 -1.41
#